data_AF-A0A5N8YY64-F1
#
_entry.id   AF-A0A5N8YY64-F1
#
_cell.length_a   1.000
_cell.length_b   1.000
_cell.length_c   1.000
_cell.angle_alpha   90.00
_cell.angle_beta   90.00
_cell.angle_gamma   90.00
#
_symmetry.space_group_name_H-M   'P 1'
#
loop_
_entity.id
_entity.type
_entity.pdbx_description
1 polymer ?
#
loop_
_entity_poly.entity_id
_entity_poly.type
_entity_poly.pdbx_seq_one_letter_code
_entity_poly.pdbx_strand_id
1 'polypeptide(L)'
;MTTRRLSSNSIDMRDAFEAIETYFDRGWSDGLPIVPPTFEAVAAALEAANLAPDAILGVEPTKGAVITAEKAAINAVRAGCRPEYMPVVAAAVEAITAD
;
A
#
# COMPACT_ATOMS: atom_id res chain seq x y z
N MET A 1 8.88 13.55 16.43
CA MET A 1 8.35 12.50 15.54
C MET A 1 9.39 12.25 14.46
N THR A 2 10.05 11.09 14.49
CA THR A 2 11.01 10.69 13.46
C THR A 2 10.24 10.52 12.15
N THR A 3 10.52 11.33 11.15
CA THR A 3 9.92 11.20 9.81
C THR A 3 10.27 9.82 9.26
N ARG A 4 9.32 8.88 9.30
CA ARG A 4 9.54 7.51 8.80
C ARG A 4 9.60 7.56 7.28
N ARG A 5 10.74 7.18 6.71
CA ARG A 5 11.00 7.24 5.27
C ARG A 5 10.39 6.00 4.59
N LEU A 6 9.55 6.21 3.58
CA LEU A 6 9.07 5.15 2.69
C LEU A 6 10.22 4.66 1.80
N SER A 7 10.24 3.37 1.50
CA SER A 7 11.33 2.68 0.78
C SER A 7 11.01 2.34 -0.67
N SER A 8 9.72 2.33 -1.04
CA SER A 8 9.24 2.04 -2.38
C SER A 8 9.64 3.13 -3.38
N ASN A 9 9.87 2.72 -4.62
CA ASN A 9 10.09 3.65 -5.72
C ASN A 9 8.90 4.59 -5.87
N SER A 10 9.18 5.89 -5.94
CA SER A 10 8.21 6.91 -6.35
C SER A 10 8.35 7.18 -7.85
N ILE A 11 7.24 7.55 -8.48
CA ILE A 11 7.22 7.98 -9.87
C ILE A 11 6.37 9.25 -9.92
N ASP A 12 6.98 10.34 -10.38
CA ASP A 12 6.29 11.61 -10.49
C ASP A 12 5.35 11.59 -11.70
N MET A 13 4.12 12.03 -11.46
CA MET A 13 3.08 12.19 -12.47
C MET A 13 2.56 13.62 -12.39
N ARG A 14 2.10 14.18 -13.52
CA ARG A 14 1.59 15.54 -13.60
C ARG A 14 0.32 15.71 -12.78
N ASP A 15 -0.55 14.71 -12.82
CA ASP A 15 -1.83 14.70 -12.11
C ASP A 15 -2.34 13.28 -11.86
N ALA A 16 -3.49 13.19 -11.18
CA ALA A 16 -4.12 11.92 -10.84
C ALA A 16 -4.60 11.15 -12.08
N PHE A 17 -5.00 11.83 -13.15
CA PHE A 17 -5.50 11.18 -14.35
C PHE A 17 -4.35 10.48 -15.09
N GLU A 18 -3.22 11.15 -15.25
CA GLU A 18 -2.00 10.52 -15.80
C GLU A 18 -1.53 9.33 -14.95
N ALA A 19 -1.60 9.44 -13.62
CA ALA A 19 -1.28 8.32 -12.75
C ALA A 19 -2.23 7.13 -12.99
N ILE A 20 -3.54 7.36 -13.07
CA ILE A 20 -4.55 6.33 -13.32
C ILE A 20 -4.27 5.61 -14.66
N GLU A 21 -4.10 6.37 -15.74
CA GLU A 21 -3.81 5.82 -17.07
C GLU A 21 -2.47 5.06 -17.07
N THR A 22 -1.44 5.58 -16.41
CA THR A 22 -0.13 4.90 -16.32
C THR A 22 -0.23 3.56 -15.57
N TYR A 23 -1.03 3.48 -14.51
CA TYR A 23 -1.28 2.22 -13.79
C TYR A 23 -2.02 1.22 -14.67
N PHE A 24 -3.00 1.68 -15.45
CA PHE A 24 -3.74 0.85 -16.40
C PHE A 24 -2.84 0.32 -17.52
N ASP A 25 -2.11 1.21 -18.21
CA ASP A 25 -1.23 0.87 -19.34
C ASP A 25 -0.11 -0.12 -18.96
N ARG A 26 0.37 -0.06 -17.71
CA ARG A 26 1.39 -0.97 -17.19
C ARG A 26 0.85 -2.29 -16.65
N GLY A 27 -0.48 -2.50 -16.69
CA GLY A 27 -1.13 -3.67 -16.09
C GLY A 27 -0.96 -3.72 -14.57
N TRP A 28 -0.78 -2.56 -13.93
CA TRP A 28 -0.67 -2.42 -12.49
C TRP A 28 -2.01 -2.14 -11.83
N SER A 29 -3.13 -2.17 -12.57
CA SER A 29 -4.49 -2.23 -12.02
C SER A 29 -5.11 -3.62 -12.24
N ASP A 30 -6.28 -3.85 -11.67
CA ASP A 30 -7.13 -5.01 -11.97
C ASP A 30 -8.00 -4.80 -13.23
N GLY A 31 -7.69 -3.78 -14.02
CA GLY A 31 -8.49 -3.32 -15.16
C GLY A 31 -9.43 -2.16 -14.81
N LEU A 32 -9.55 -1.77 -13.54
CA LEU A 32 -10.31 -0.59 -13.11
C LEU A 32 -9.38 0.61 -12.81
N PRO A 33 -9.94 1.84 -12.77
CA PRO A 33 -9.23 2.99 -12.24
C PRO A 33 -8.81 2.78 -10.79
N ILE A 34 -7.65 3.32 -10.42
CA ILE A 34 -7.12 3.25 -9.06
C ILE A 34 -7.19 4.62 -8.37
N VAL A 35 -7.06 4.64 -7.05
CA VAL A 35 -6.73 5.87 -6.31
C VAL A 35 -5.21 5.99 -6.28
N PRO A 36 -4.58 7.06 -6.81
CA PRO A 36 -3.12 7.18 -6.81
C PRO A 36 -2.54 7.10 -5.38
N PRO A 37 -1.64 6.14 -5.09
CA PRO A 37 -1.07 5.98 -3.76
C PRO A 37 0.04 7.02 -3.51
N THR A 38 -0.35 8.27 -3.25
CA THR A 38 0.60 9.34 -2.94
C THR A 38 1.30 9.09 -1.60
N PHE A 39 2.44 9.75 -1.39
CA PHE A 39 3.20 9.65 -0.15
C PHE A 39 2.33 9.98 1.07
N GLU A 40 1.54 11.04 0.98
CA GLU A 40 0.68 11.53 2.07
C GLU A 40 -0.43 10.54 2.39
N ALA A 41 -1.06 9.95 1.36
CA ALA A 41 -2.13 8.98 1.54
C ALA A 41 -1.60 7.68 2.17
N VAL A 42 -0.43 7.20 1.73
CA VAL A 42 0.23 6.02 2.31
C VAL A 42 0.67 6.29 3.74
N ALA A 43 1.26 7.45 4.02
CA ALA A 43 1.65 7.86 5.37
C ALA A 43 0.43 7.93 6.31
N ALA A 44 -0.69 8.48 5.85
CA ALA A 44 -1.93 8.54 6.63
C ALA A 44 -2.48 7.14 6.95
N ALA A 45 -2.43 6.20 6.01
CA ALA A 45 -2.84 4.82 6.24
C ALA A 45 -1.94 4.11 7.29
N LEU A 46 -0.62 4.30 7.20
CA LEU A 46 0.34 3.75 8.16
C LEU A 46 0.15 4.35 9.57
N GLU A 47 -0.07 5.67 9.65
CA GLU A 47 -0.35 6.38 10.91
C GLU A 47 -1.63 5.85 11.56
N ALA A 48 -2.70 5.67 10.78
CA ALA A 48 -3.99 5.15 11.27
C ALA A 48 -3.88 3.71 11.81
N ALA A 49 -2.96 2.91 11.28
CA ALA A 49 -2.66 1.57 11.78
C ALA A 49 -1.57 1.55 12.89
N ASN A 50 -0.96 2.69 13.21
CA ASN A 50 0.20 2.78 14.10
C ASN A 50 1.34 1.82 13.70
N LEU A 51 1.57 1.65 12.41
CA LEU A 51 2.59 0.75 11.87
C LEU A 51 3.83 1.51 11.37
N ALA A 52 5.01 0.93 11.59
CA ALA A 52 6.21 1.37 10.91
C ALA A 52 6.20 0.84 9.46
N PRO A 53 6.68 1.60 8.45
CA PRO A 53 6.68 1.18 7.04
C PRO A 53 7.35 -0.19 6.81
N ASP A 54 8.40 -0.49 7.57
CA ASP A 54 9.21 -1.70 7.49
C ASP A 54 8.69 -2.86 8.36
N ALA A 55 7.61 -2.66 9.12
CA ALA A 55 6.98 -3.74 9.87
C ALA A 55 6.54 -4.86 8.92
N ILE A 56 6.92 -6.10 9.22
CA ILE A 56 6.54 -7.27 8.43
C ILE A 56 5.17 -7.73 8.93
N LEU A 57 4.19 -7.74 8.03
CA LEU A 57 2.84 -8.24 8.30
C LEU A 57 2.72 -9.75 8.04
N GLY A 58 3.60 -10.29 7.20
CA GLY A 58 3.57 -11.71 6.86
C GLY A 58 4.45 -12.04 5.67
N VAL A 59 4.49 -13.33 5.33
CA VAL A 59 5.16 -13.84 4.14
C VAL A 59 4.13 -14.62 3.33
N GLU A 60 3.96 -14.28 2.05
CA GLU A 60 3.03 -15.00 1.19
C GLU A 60 3.53 -16.45 0.99
N PRO A 61 2.71 -17.46 1.33
CA PRO A 61 3.17 -18.84 1.48
C PRO A 61 3.60 -19.50 0.17
N THR A 62 3.07 -19.06 -0.98
CA THR A 62 3.34 -19.69 -2.29
C THR A 62 4.67 -19.25 -2.89
N LYS A 63 4.95 -17.94 -2.84
CA LYS A 63 6.10 -17.30 -3.49
C LYS A 63 7.17 -16.85 -2.50
N GLY A 64 6.92 -16.92 -1.19
CA GLY A 64 7.84 -16.45 -0.15
C GLY A 64 8.03 -14.94 -0.15
N ALA A 65 7.07 -14.18 -0.68
CA ALA A 65 7.19 -12.73 -0.77
C ALA A 65 6.92 -12.09 0.60
N VAL A 66 7.87 -11.32 1.12
CA VAL A 66 7.71 -10.56 2.37
C VAL A 66 6.74 -9.40 2.14
N ILE A 67 5.68 -9.34 2.95
CA ILE A 67 4.68 -8.28 2.92
C ILE A 67 4.98 -7.30 4.05
N THR A 68 5.48 -6.11 3.70
CA THR A 68 5.67 -5.01 4.66
C THR A 68 4.41 -4.17 4.80
N ALA A 69 4.27 -3.47 5.92
CA ALA A 69 3.19 -2.53 6.16
C ALA A 69 3.13 -1.44 5.09
N GLU A 70 4.28 -0.94 4.61
CA GLU A 70 4.33 0.01 3.49
C GLU A 70 3.69 -0.56 2.23
N LYS A 71 4.03 -1.79 1.84
CA LYS A 71 3.47 -2.42 0.64
C LYS A 71 1.98 -2.71 0.79
N ALA A 72 1.54 -3.11 1.98
CA ALA A 72 0.12 -3.28 2.26
C ALA A 72 -0.63 -1.94 2.19
N ALA A 73 -0.09 -0.88 2.78
CA ALA A 73 -0.68 0.46 2.76
C ALA A 73 -0.76 1.04 1.33
N ILE A 74 0.29 0.88 0.51
CA ILE A 74 0.27 1.27 -0.90
C ILE A 74 -0.88 0.58 -1.64
N ASN A 75 -1.03 -0.74 -1.48
CA ASN A 75 -2.10 -1.49 -2.14
C ASN A 75 -3.49 -1.14 -1.60
N ALA A 76 -3.61 -0.90 -0.29
CA ALA A 76 -4.86 -0.48 0.33
C ALA A 76 -5.32 0.89 -0.19
N VAL A 77 -4.44 1.90 -0.16
CA VAL A 77 -4.74 3.22 -0.72
C VAL A 77 -5.07 3.11 -2.20
N ARG A 78 -4.29 2.34 -2.96
CA ARG A 78 -4.54 2.10 -4.39
C ARG A 78 -5.94 1.55 -4.67
N ALA A 79 -6.43 0.66 -3.81
CA ALA A 79 -7.78 0.09 -3.88
C ALA A 79 -8.88 1.05 -3.37
N GLY A 80 -8.54 2.28 -2.98
CA GLY A 80 -9.48 3.27 -2.42
C GLY A 80 -9.83 3.02 -0.95
N CYS A 81 -9.03 2.23 -0.23
CA CYS A 81 -9.22 2.00 1.20
C CYS A 81 -9.05 3.30 1.99
N ARG A 82 -9.98 3.56 2.92
CA ARG A 82 -9.87 4.69 3.83
C ARG A 82 -8.81 4.41 4.90
N PRO A 83 -7.97 5.39 5.29
CA PRO A 83 -6.90 5.18 6.27
C PRO A 83 -7.35 4.49 7.56
N GLU A 84 -8.51 4.83 8.12
CA GLU A 84 -9.02 4.24 9.36
C GLU A 84 -9.32 2.73 9.27
N TYR A 85 -9.37 2.16 8.06
CA TYR A 85 -9.57 0.73 7.85
C TYR A 85 -8.25 -0.04 7.74
N MET A 86 -7.11 0.65 7.65
CA MET A 86 -5.79 0.02 7.55
C MET A 86 -5.48 -0.97 8.69
N PRO A 87 -5.89 -0.77 9.96
CA PRO A 87 -5.71 -1.78 11.00
C PRO A 87 -6.36 -3.13 10.64
N VAL A 88 -7.54 -3.11 10.01
CA VAL A 88 -8.25 -4.32 9.59
C VAL A 88 -7.54 -4.99 8.43
N VAL A 89 -7.03 -4.21 7.47
CA VAL A 89 -6.23 -4.74 6.35
C VAL A 89 -4.97 -5.42 6.86
N ALA A 90 -4.25 -4.81 7.80
CA ALA A 90 -3.06 -5.40 8.38
C ALA A 90 -3.36 -6.73 9.09
N ALA A 91 -4.38 -6.74 9.96
CA ALA A 91 -4.82 -7.96 10.63
C ALA A 91 -5.27 -9.06 9.65
N ALA A 92 -5.92 -8.69 8.55
CA ALA A 92 -6.31 -9.64 7.52
C ALA A 92 -5.08 -10.24 6.80
N VAL A 93 -4.07 -9.43 6.48
CA VAL A 93 -2.81 -9.91 5.88
C VAL A 93 -2.09 -10.86 6.84
N GLU A 94 -1.96 -10.50 8.11
CA GLU A 94 -1.38 -11.37 9.14
C GLU A 94 -2.15 -12.70 9.23
N ALA A 95 -3.48 -12.66 9.23
CA ALA A 95 -4.31 -13.85 9.34
C ALA A 95 -4.20 -14.80 8.14
N ILE A 96 -4.19 -14.29 6.90
CA ILE A 96 -4.10 -15.15 5.70
C ILE A 96 -2.69 -15.67 5.42
N THR A 97 -1.67 -15.10 6.07
CA THR A 97 -0.27 -15.52 5.95
C THR A 97 0.23 -16.28 7.18
N ALA A 98 -0.64 -16.48 8.17
CA ALA A 98 -0.38 -17.35 9.30
C ALA A 98 -0.49 -18.82 8.85
N ASP A 99 0.66 -19.50 8.82
CA ASP A 99 0.91 -20.95 8.65
C ASP A 99 0.03 -21.71 7.63
#